data_AF-H8KXB4-F1
#
_entry.id   AF-H8KXB4-F1
#
_cell.length_a   1.000
_cell.length_b   1.000
_cell.length_c   1.000
_cell.angle_alpha   90.00
_cell.angle_beta   90.00
_cell.angle_gamma   90.00
#
_symmetry.space_group_name_H-M   'P 1'
#
loop_
_entity.id
_entity.type
_entity.pdbx_description
1 polymer ?
#
loop_
_entity_poly.entity_id
_entity_poly.type
_entity_poly.pdbx_seq_one_letter_code
_entity_poly.pdbx_strand_id
1 'polypeptide(L)'
;MNSNYLKITVALFLSFISINTFAFNQTVTVSLSNRESIIVEIDGRVQNSRPQRQVIISSMNQGVHSLKVYRSSSNSSRPVAINNQKVLYTGNFYLNNNRSMAVTIDNWGRASFVEVDTRSNNNDNYDRYPDNDYDRYPNSNYHDCIPMTSGEFDQLKNSLKDRSFDDKKMDLLKVVINNNYFSTNQVKEIVKLFSFNNNQLNAAKLLYPYTVDQEYYYTVGDAFTFSSSKNDLDKFLATQSQNRK
;
A
#
# COMPACT_ATOMS: atom_id res chain seq x y z
N MET A 1 33.49 -31.13 58.99
CA MET A 1 32.21 -31.21 58.25
C MET A 1 31.41 -29.94 58.51
N ASN A 2 31.03 -29.24 57.42
CA ASN A 2 29.99 -28.20 57.29
C ASN A 2 30.12 -26.84 58.00
N SER A 3 31.02 -26.01 57.46
CA SER A 3 30.77 -24.74 56.75
C SER A 3 29.43 -23.96 56.93
N ASN A 4 29.60 -22.63 57.11
CA ASN A 4 28.81 -21.50 56.54
C ASN A 4 27.53 -21.06 57.31
N TYR A 5 27.06 -19.81 57.34
CA TYR A 5 27.09 -18.70 56.37
C TYR A 5 26.98 -17.32 57.06
N LEU A 6 27.76 -16.36 56.55
CA LEU A 6 27.63 -14.92 56.73
C LEU A 6 26.28 -14.45 56.15
N LYS A 7 25.45 -13.77 56.94
CA LYS A 7 24.19 -13.17 56.46
C LYS A 7 24.50 -11.97 55.57
N ILE A 8 24.47 -12.17 54.26
CA ILE A 8 24.47 -11.08 53.27
C ILE A 8 23.01 -10.74 52.96
N THR A 9 22.53 -9.62 53.50
CA THR A 9 21.26 -9.02 53.09
C THR A 9 21.47 -8.34 51.74
N VAL A 10 20.99 -8.95 50.65
CA VAL A 10 20.90 -8.30 49.34
C VAL A 10 19.51 -7.69 49.23
N ALA A 11 19.42 -6.36 49.24
CA ALA A 11 18.21 -5.64 48.89
C ALA A 11 18.07 -5.61 47.36
N LEU A 12 17.11 -6.38 46.83
CA LEU A 12 16.74 -6.38 45.42
C LEU A 12 15.83 -5.19 45.13
N PHE A 13 16.36 -4.15 44.49
CA PHE A 13 15.54 -3.12 43.85
C PHE A 13 14.95 -3.69 42.57
N LEU A 14 13.76 -4.29 42.66
CA LEU A 14 12.91 -4.59 41.51
C LEU A 14 12.28 -3.27 41.06
N SER A 15 12.94 -2.56 40.14
CA SER A 15 12.27 -1.53 39.36
C SER A 15 11.23 -2.22 38.47
N PHE A 16 9.96 -2.17 38.87
CA PHE A 16 8.85 -2.47 37.97
C PHE A 16 8.88 -1.42 36.86
N ILE A 17 9.49 -1.75 35.73
CA ILE A 17 9.17 -1.08 34.48
C ILE A 17 7.76 -1.56 34.15
N SER A 18 6.76 -0.75 34.50
CA SER A 18 5.43 -0.88 33.94
C SER A 18 5.56 -0.66 32.44
N ILE A 19 5.66 -1.75 31.70
CA ILE A 19 5.43 -1.72 30.26
C ILE A 19 3.94 -1.37 30.14
N ASN A 20 3.65 -0.09 29.97
CA ASN A 20 2.35 0.33 29.49
C ASN A 20 2.19 -0.34 28.12
N THR A 21 1.46 -1.46 28.07
CA THR A 21 1.03 -2.04 26.81
C THR A 21 -0.01 -1.08 26.24
N PHE A 22 0.43 -0.14 25.42
CA PHE A 22 -0.49 0.60 24.57
C PHE A 22 -1.15 -0.44 23.66
N ALA A 23 -2.44 -0.69 23.88
CA ALA A 23 -3.22 -1.51 22.97
C ALA A 23 -3.31 -0.74 21.65
N PHE A 24 -2.56 -1.20 20.65
CA PHE A 24 -2.70 -0.70 19.29
C PHE A 24 -4.06 -1.16 18.77
N ASN A 25 -5.02 -0.25 18.73
CA ASN A 25 -6.40 -0.51 18.29
C ASN A 25 -6.56 -0.56 16.75
N GLN A 26 -5.47 -0.38 16.00
CA GLN A 26 -5.49 -0.42 14.54
C GLN A 26 -5.44 -1.83 14.00
N THR A 27 -6.29 -2.11 13.01
CA THR A 27 -6.40 -3.41 12.36
C THR A 27 -6.21 -3.28 10.86
N VAL A 28 -5.56 -4.27 10.25
CA VAL A 28 -5.51 -4.43 8.80
C VAL A 28 -6.33 -5.66 8.44
N THR A 29 -7.35 -5.49 7.64
CA THR A 29 -8.21 -6.57 7.15
C THR A 29 -7.90 -6.79 5.69
N VAL A 30 -7.64 -8.02 5.28
CA VAL A 30 -7.39 -8.38 3.89
C VAL A 30 -8.37 -9.47 3.45
N SER A 31 -9.02 -9.29 2.31
CA SER A 31 -9.98 -10.26 1.77
C SER A 31 -10.00 -10.26 0.24
N LEU A 32 -10.65 -11.27 -0.35
CA LEU A 32 -11.00 -11.28 -1.76
C LEU A 32 -12.47 -10.96 -2.01
N SER A 33 -12.78 -10.29 -3.12
CA SER A 33 -14.17 -10.01 -3.50
C SER A 33 -14.96 -11.30 -3.82
N ASN A 34 -14.33 -12.32 -4.42
CA ASN A 34 -14.93 -13.65 -4.58
C ASN A 34 -14.96 -14.50 -3.30
N ARG A 35 -14.42 -13.99 -2.19
CA ARG A 35 -14.33 -14.70 -0.91
C ARG A 35 -13.56 -16.03 -0.99
N GLU A 36 -12.69 -16.22 -1.97
CA GLU A 36 -11.74 -17.34 -1.96
C GLU A 36 -10.77 -17.19 -0.78
N SER A 37 -10.20 -18.33 -0.37
CA SER A 37 -9.23 -18.32 0.72
C SER A 37 -7.88 -17.77 0.24
N ILE A 38 -7.28 -16.93 1.08
CA ILE A 38 -6.01 -16.27 0.83
C ILE A 38 -4.99 -16.58 1.90
N ILE A 39 -3.74 -16.34 1.51
CA ILE A 39 -2.61 -16.23 2.40
C ILE A 39 -2.09 -14.81 2.28
N VAL A 40 -1.78 -14.19 3.42
CA VAL A 40 -1.33 -12.81 3.51
C VAL A 40 0.04 -12.76 4.14
N GLU A 41 0.96 -12.07 3.49
CA GLU A 41 2.30 -11.77 3.98
C GLU A 41 2.41 -10.25 4.15
N ILE A 42 2.79 -9.83 5.34
CA ILE A 42 3.07 -8.43 5.68
C ILE A 42 4.49 -8.35 6.20
N ASP A 43 5.30 -7.45 5.66
CA ASP A 43 6.70 -7.23 6.05
C ASP A 43 7.55 -8.50 6.04
N GLY A 44 7.32 -9.33 5.01
CA GLY A 44 8.00 -10.61 4.83
C GLY A 44 7.54 -11.71 5.79
N ARG A 45 6.49 -11.48 6.58
CA ARG A 45 5.94 -12.45 7.54
C ARG A 45 4.52 -12.86 7.15
N VAL A 46 4.31 -14.18 7.02
CA VAL A 46 2.98 -14.75 6.80
C VAL A 46 2.12 -14.56 8.04
N GLN A 47 0.93 -14.00 7.86
CA GLN A 47 0.03 -13.58 8.93
C GLN A 47 -0.97 -14.66 9.34
N ASN A 48 -1.27 -15.59 8.43
CA ASN A 48 -2.19 -16.70 8.68
C ASN A 48 -1.54 -18.06 8.45
N SER A 49 -1.67 -18.96 9.45
CA SER A 49 -1.09 -20.31 9.41
C SER A 49 -1.83 -21.29 8.49
N ARG A 50 -3.06 -20.92 8.07
CA ARG A 50 -3.95 -21.66 7.16
C ARG A 50 -4.63 -20.69 6.20
N PRO A 51 -4.99 -21.08 4.98
CA PRO A 51 -5.78 -20.23 4.07
C PRO A 51 -7.11 -19.79 4.70
N GLN A 52 -7.43 -18.50 4.62
CA GLN A 52 -8.65 -17.92 5.19
C GLN A 52 -9.31 -16.96 4.20
N ARG A 53 -10.64 -16.85 4.22
CA ARG A 53 -11.40 -15.93 3.34
C ARG A 53 -11.12 -14.45 3.65
N GLN A 54 -10.76 -14.19 4.90
CA GLN A 54 -10.41 -12.90 5.44
C GLN A 54 -9.29 -13.10 6.45
N VAL A 55 -8.27 -12.25 6.39
CA VAL A 55 -7.17 -12.22 7.37
C VAL A 55 -7.22 -10.88 8.07
N ILE A 56 -7.29 -10.90 9.40
CA ILE A 56 -7.31 -9.71 10.23
C ILE A 56 -6.01 -9.68 11.02
N ILE A 57 -5.26 -8.60 10.85
CA ILE A 57 -4.00 -8.36 11.55
C ILE A 57 -4.26 -7.22 12.54
N SER A 58 -4.23 -7.55 13.82
CA SER A 58 -4.42 -6.58 14.89
C SER A 58 -3.08 -6.00 15.33
N SER A 59 -3.13 -4.81 15.91
CA SER A 59 -1.99 -4.19 16.58
C SER A 59 -0.78 -3.94 15.68
N MET A 60 -1.05 -3.59 14.43
CA MET A 60 -0.04 -3.12 13.49
C MET A 60 0.52 -1.77 13.97
N ASN A 61 1.79 -1.50 13.69
CA ASN A 61 2.36 -0.17 13.94
C ASN A 61 1.89 0.81 12.87
N GLN A 62 1.94 2.11 13.17
CA GLN A 62 1.79 3.12 12.11
C GLN A 62 2.99 3.07 11.16
N GLY A 63 2.78 3.41 9.89
CA GLY A 63 3.85 3.53 8.91
C GLY A 63 3.62 2.72 7.63
N VAL A 64 4.66 2.63 6.82
CA VAL A 64 4.62 1.89 5.56
C VAL A 64 4.83 0.40 5.82
N HIS A 65 3.92 -0.39 5.30
CA HIS A 65 3.97 -1.85 5.37
C HIS A 65 3.94 -2.43 3.95
N SER A 66 4.77 -3.44 3.74
CA SER A 66 4.71 -4.24 2.52
C SER A 66 3.60 -5.28 2.63
N LEU A 67 2.87 -5.51 1.54
CA LEU A 67 1.76 -6.44 1.44
C LEU A 67 1.93 -7.35 0.23
N LYS A 68 1.82 -8.65 0.47
CA LYS A 68 1.72 -9.65 -0.59
C LYS A 68 0.59 -10.61 -0.27
N VAL A 69 -0.24 -10.87 -1.26
CA VAL A 69 -1.42 -11.73 -1.12
C VAL A 69 -1.35 -12.85 -2.13
N TYR A 70 -1.58 -14.07 -1.66
CA TYR A 70 -1.54 -15.27 -2.48
C TYR A 70 -2.93 -15.91 -2.56
N ARG A 71 -3.31 -16.38 -3.75
CA ARG A 71 -4.52 -17.20 -3.95
C ARG A 71 -4.27 -18.59 -3.43
N SER A 72 -5.13 -19.11 -2.56
CA SER A 72 -5.17 -20.53 -2.21
C SER A 72 -6.38 -21.20 -2.84
N SER A 73 -6.14 -22.19 -3.71
CA SER A 73 -7.17 -22.98 -4.40
C SER A 73 -7.96 -23.93 -3.49
N SER A 74 -7.65 -24.01 -2.19
CA SER A 74 -8.35 -24.91 -1.28
C SER A 74 -8.50 -24.34 0.13
N ASN A 75 -9.62 -24.68 0.77
CA ASN A 75 -9.85 -24.55 2.21
C ASN A 75 -9.14 -25.68 2.98
N SER A 76 -7.89 -25.99 2.62
CA SER A 76 -7.18 -27.10 3.26
C SER A 76 -6.89 -26.76 4.73
N SER A 77 -7.13 -27.71 5.63
CA SER A 77 -6.75 -27.59 7.04
C SER A 77 -5.23 -27.71 7.27
N ARG A 78 -4.44 -27.88 6.19
CA ARG A 78 -2.99 -28.06 6.24
C ARG A 78 -2.28 -26.72 6.47
N PRO A 79 -1.13 -26.73 7.19
CA PRO A 79 -0.29 -25.55 7.34
C PRO A 79 0.13 -24.94 6.01
N VAL A 80 0.23 -23.62 5.95
CA VAL A 80 0.59 -22.85 4.76
C VAL A 80 2.01 -23.16 4.26
N ALA A 81 2.13 -23.48 2.97
CA ALA A 81 3.39 -23.50 2.22
C ALA A 81 3.30 -22.48 1.07
N ILE A 82 4.03 -21.36 1.18
CA ILE A 82 3.94 -20.23 0.24
C ILE A 82 4.67 -20.47 -1.09
N ASN A 83 5.68 -21.36 -1.11
CA ASN A 83 6.58 -21.53 -2.25
C ASN A 83 5.88 -21.94 -3.56
N ASN A 84 4.68 -22.51 -3.48
CA ASN A 84 3.90 -22.98 -4.64
C ASN A 84 2.58 -22.21 -4.83
N GLN A 85 2.38 -21.08 -4.15
CA GLN A 85 1.13 -20.31 -4.22
C GLN A 85 1.19 -19.22 -5.30
N LYS A 86 0.07 -18.98 -5.98
CA LYS A 86 -0.04 -17.91 -6.98
C LYS A 86 -0.17 -16.55 -6.28
N VAL A 87 0.75 -15.63 -6.56
CA VAL A 87 0.65 -14.24 -6.10
C VAL A 87 -0.51 -13.53 -6.82
N LEU A 88 -1.42 -12.93 -6.05
CA LEU A 88 -2.54 -12.11 -6.53
C LEU A 88 -2.22 -10.62 -6.48
N TYR A 89 -1.52 -10.19 -5.44
CA TYR A 89 -1.18 -8.79 -5.23
C TYR A 89 0.19 -8.66 -4.57
N THR A 90 0.92 -7.62 -4.95
CA THR A 90 2.15 -7.18 -4.29
C THR A 90 2.17 -5.66 -4.32
N GLY A 91 2.38 -5.04 -3.17
CA GLY A 91 2.44 -3.60 -3.04
C GLY A 91 2.72 -3.18 -1.61
N ASN A 92 2.55 -1.89 -1.34
CA ASN A 92 2.72 -1.33 -0.01
C ASN A 92 1.46 -0.55 0.37
N PHE A 93 1.20 -0.41 1.66
CA PHE A 93 0.19 0.50 2.18
C PHE A 93 0.77 1.31 3.34
N TYR A 94 0.25 2.52 3.53
CA TYR A 94 0.53 3.31 4.71
C TYR A 94 -0.59 3.12 5.72
N LEU A 95 -0.24 2.85 6.98
CA LEU A 95 -1.20 2.74 8.07
C LEU A 95 -1.07 3.97 8.97
N ASN A 96 -2.12 4.79 8.97
CA ASN A 96 -2.22 5.95 9.83
C ASN A 96 -2.43 5.57 11.31
N ASN A 97 -1.97 6.43 12.21
CA ASN A 97 -2.21 6.25 13.64
C ASN A 97 -3.71 6.25 13.95
N ASN A 98 -4.18 5.28 14.74
CA ASN A 98 -5.59 5.13 15.13
C ASN A 98 -6.56 4.92 13.95
N ARG A 99 -6.08 4.46 12.80
CA ARG A 99 -6.93 4.06 11.68
C ARG A 99 -6.73 2.58 11.40
N SER A 100 -7.82 1.90 11.06
CA SER A 100 -7.80 0.57 10.48
C SER A 100 -7.74 0.67 8.96
N MET A 101 -7.28 -0.39 8.32
CA MET A 101 -7.19 -0.51 6.87
C MET A 101 -7.96 -1.74 6.42
N ALA A 102 -8.89 -1.59 5.50
CA ALA A 102 -9.54 -2.70 4.80
C ALA A 102 -8.99 -2.78 3.38
N VAL A 103 -8.34 -3.90 3.06
CA VAL A 103 -7.80 -4.24 1.76
C VAL A 103 -8.68 -5.30 1.13
N THR A 104 -9.36 -4.95 0.03
CA THR A 104 -10.14 -5.90 -0.75
C THR A 104 -9.49 -6.10 -2.10
N ILE A 105 -9.10 -7.33 -2.41
CA ILE A 105 -8.53 -7.66 -3.72
C ILE A 105 -9.58 -8.38 -4.55
N ASP A 106 -9.79 -7.96 -5.79
CA ASP A 106 -10.74 -8.63 -6.65
C ASP A 106 -10.15 -9.82 -7.42
N ASN A 107 -10.99 -10.45 -8.24
CA ASN A 107 -10.63 -11.67 -8.97
C ASN A 107 -9.53 -11.45 -10.01
N TRP A 108 -9.32 -10.18 -10.40
CA TRP A 108 -8.34 -9.73 -11.36
C TRP A 108 -7.06 -9.21 -10.68
N GLY A 109 -6.97 -9.25 -9.35
CA GLY A 109 -5.80 -8.81 -8.58
C GLY A 109 -5.78 -7.31 -8.29
N ARG A 110 -6.89 -6.59 -8.55
CA ARG A 110 -7.02 -5.16 -8.24
C ARG A 110 -7.30 -5.00 -6.75
N ALA A 111 -6.50 -4.20 -6.05
CA ALA A 111 -6.64 -3.98 -4.62
C ALA A 111 -7.31 -2.62 -4.35
N SER A 112 -8.37 -2.63 -3.55
CA SER A 112 -8.99 -1.45 -2.94
C SER A 112 -8.51 -1.33 -1.49
N PHE A 113 -8.13 -0.12 -1.08
CA PHE A 113 -7.64 0.21 0.25
C PHE A 113 -8.59 1.24 0.86
N VAL A 114 -9.21 0.90 1.98
CA VAL A 114 -10.16 1.75 2.67
C VAL A 114 -9.69 1.96 4.10
N GLU A 115 -9.40 3.20 4.47
CA GLU A 115 -9.16 3.54 5.86
C GLU A 115 -10.46 3.66 6.63
N VAL A 116 -10.50 3.08 7.83
CA VAL A 116 -11.64 3.12 8.74
C VAL A 116 -11.17 3.77 10.04
N ASP A 117 -11.81 4.88 10.43
CA ASP A 117 -11.49 5.53 11.71
C ASP A 117 -11.93 4.64 12.88
N THR A 118 -10.97 4.20 13.69
CA THR A 118 -11.25 3.35 14.86
C THR A 118 -11.93 4.11 16.00
N ARG A 119 -12.01 5.44 15.91
CA ARG A 119 -12.67 6.32 16.89
C ARG A 119 -14.13 6.57 16.59
N SER A 120 -14.66 6.09 15.46
CA SER A 120 -16.08 6.25 15.13
C SER A 120 -16.91 5.36 16.02
N ASN A 121 -17.31 5.92 17.16
CA ASN A 121 -18.23 5.36 18.13
C ASN A 121 -19.66 5.45 17.55
N ASN A 122 -19.93 4.69 16.48
CA ASN A 122 -21.28 4.60 15.93
C ASN A 122 -22.01 3.47 16.62
N ASN A 123 -22.83 3.91 17.57
CA ASN A 123 -23.88 3.20 18.26
C ASN A 123 -25.01 2.78 17.29
N ASP A 124 -24.66 2.11 16.20
CA ASP A 124 -25.61 1.56 15.23
C ASP A 124 -25.58 0.04 15.33
N ASN A 125 -26.35 -0.42 16.31
CA ASN A 125 -27.19 -1.62 16.26
C ASN A 125 -26.66 -2.76 15.36
N TYR A 126 -25.82 -3.63 15.95
CA TYR A 126 -25.54 -4.96 15.41
C TYR A 126 -26.81 -5.80 15.52
N ASP A 127 -27.72 -5.67 14.56
CA ASP A 127 -28.70 -6.72 14.31
C ASP A 127 -29.15 -6.67 12.85
N ARG A 128 -29.15 -7.86 12.25
CA ARG A 128 -29.68 -8.24 10.93
C ARG A 128 -28.70 -8.10 9.75
N TYR A 129 -28.11 -9.24 9.37
CA TYR A 129 -27.71 -9.52 7.99
C TYR A 129 -28.86 -9.16 7.04
N PRO A 130 -28.54 -8.56 5.88
CA PRO A 130 -29.17 -9.02 4.65
C PRO A 130 -28.13 -9.39 3.59
N ASP A 131 -28.44 -10.54 3.02
CA ASP A 131 -28.05 -11.04 1.72
C ASP A 131 -28.10 -9.98 0.62
N ASN A 132 -27.19 -10.12 -0.35
CA ASN A 132 -27.13 -9.53 -1.69
C ASN A 132 -28.00 -8.28 -1.97
N ASP A 133 -27.35 -7.13 -2.17
CA ASP A 133 -27.86 -6.12 -3.09
C ASP A 133 -26.68 -5.46 -3.83
N TYR A 134 -26.47 -5.91 -5.07
CA TYR A 134 -25.79 -5.09 -6.08
C TYR A 134 -26.75 -3.92 -6.35
N ASP A 135 -26.22 -2.70 -6.38
CA ASP A 135 -26.96 -1.45 -6.67
C ASP A 135 -27.49 -0.65 -5.46
N ARG A 136 -26.56 -0.12 -4.65
CA ARG A 136 -26.77 1.25 -4.12
C ARG A 136 -25.47 1.94 -3.75
N TYR A 137 -24.92 2.67 -4.72
CA TYR A 137 -23.97 3.74 -4.43
C TYR A 137 -24.65 4.81 -3.56
N PRO A 138 -24.12 5.15 -2.37
CA PRO A 138 -24.24 6.49 -1.86
C PRO A 138 -23.17 7.32 -2.55
N ASN A 139 -23.63 8.17 -3.47
CA ASN A 139 -22.91 9.30 -4.02
C ASN A 139 -22.14 10.06 -2.92
N SER A 140 -20.83 9.78 -2.82
CA SER A 140 -19.87 10.71 -2.25
C SER A 140 -18.96 11.15 -3.39
N ASN A 141 -19.06 12.43 -3.73
CA ASN A 141 -18.19 13.16 -4.63
C ASN A 141 -16.76 13.25 -4.08
N TYR A 142 -16.12 12.12 -3.85
CA TYR A 142 -14.68 12.01 -3.87
C TYR A 142 -14.36 11.29 -5.18
N HIS A 143 -13.86 12.04 -6.16
CA HIS A 143 -13.12 11.42 -7.24
C HIS A 143 -11.91 10.76 -6.59
N ASP A 144 -12.05 9.51 -6.17
CA ASP A 144 -10.97 8.75 -5.60
C ASP A 144 -9.88 8.68 -6.68
N CYS A 145 -8.84 9.49 -6.50
CA CYS A 145 -7.63 9.42 -7.28
C CYS A 145 -6.95 8.09 -6.91
N ILE A 146 -7.43 6.99 -7.48
CA ILE A 146 -6.89 5.65 -7.24
C ILE A 146 -5.79 5.40 -8.28
N PRO A 147 -4.57 5.06 -7.86
CA PRO A 147 -3.51 4.78 -8.81
C PRO A 147 -3.84 3.53 -9.61
N MET A 148 -3.40 3.51 -10.87
CA MET A 148 -3.55 2.37 -11.77
C MET A 148 -3.11 1.07 -11.11
N THR A 149 -3.80 -0.03 -11.36
CA THR A 149 -3.42 -1.31 -10.74
C THR A 149 -2.12 -1.84 -11.35
N SER A 150 -1.43 -2.77 -10.68
CA SER A 150 -0.18 -3.34 -11.22
C SER A 150 -0.37 -3.99 -12.60
N GLY A 151 -1.47 -4.72 -12.81
CA GLY A 151 -1.77 -5.36 -14.08
C GLY A 151 -2.06 -4.37 -15.22
N GLU A 152 -2.89 -3.36 -14.98
CA GLU A 152 -3.16 -2.28 -15.94
C GLU A 152 -1.89 -1.46 -16.22
N PHE A 153 -1.09 -1.22 -15.17
CA PHE A 153 0.17 -0.51 -15.28
C PHE A 153 1.21 -1.31 -16.08
N ASP A 154 1.28 -2.63 -15.91
CA ASP A 154 2.17 -3.47 -16.72
C ASP A 154 1.76 -3.48 -18.19
N GLN A 155 0.46 -3.45 -18.50
CA GLN A 155 -0.04 -3.30 -19.87
C GLN A 155 0.34 -1.93 -20.46
N LEU A 156 0.17 -0.85 -19.69
CA LEU A 156 0.61 0.49 -20.10
C LEU A 156 2.13 0.52 -20.32
N LYS A 157 2.89 -0.05 -19.38
CA LYS A 157 4.35 -0.11 -19.43
C LYS A 157 4.84 -0.85 -20.68
N ASN A 158 4.20 -1.97 -21.03
CA ASN A 158 4.49 -2.67 -22.28
C ASN A 158 4.13 -1.82 -23.50
N SER A 159 2.96 -1.19 -23.51
CA SER A 159 2.53 -0.29 -24.59
C SER A 159 3.46 0.92 -24.79
N LEU A 160 4.09 1.40 -23.71
CA LEU A 160 5.10 2.46 -23.77
C LEU A 160 6.45 1.93 -24.26
N LYS A 161 6.85 0.72 -23.87
CA LYS A 161 8.09 0.07 -24.34
C LYS A 161 8.04 -0.27 -25.83
N ASP A 162 6.89 -0.65 -26.34
CA ASP A 162 6.69 -1.00 -27.76
C ASP A 162 6.79 0.21 -28.71
N ARG A 163 6.87 1.43 -28.17
CA ARG A 163 7.04 2.67 -28.94
C ARG A 163 8.51 3.04 -29.04
N SER A 164 9.02 3.06 -30.27
CA SER A 164 10.44 3.34 -30.54
C SER A 164 10.88 4.77 -30.21
N PHE A 165 9.95 5.74 -30.20
CA PHE A 165 10.28 7.16 -30.02
C PHE A 165 9.58 7.74 -28.79
N ASP A 166 10.31 8.56 -28.04
CA ASP A 166 9.82 9.23 -26.82
C ASP A 166 8.59 10.11 -27.09
N ASP A 167 8.52 10.80 -28.23
CA ASP A 167 7.35 11.60 -28.60
C ASP A 167 6.08 10.75 -28.68
N LYS A 168 6.19 9.52 -29.21
CA LYS A 168 5.06 8.59 -29.28
C LYS A 168 4.65 8.04 -27.92
N LYS A 169 5.61 7.90 -26.99
CA LYS A 169 5.32 7.56 -25.59
C LYS A 169 4.58 8.71 -24.90
N MET A 170 5.02 9.94 -25.14
CA MET A 170 4.39 11.15 -24.62
C MET A 170 2.95 11.30 -25.13
N ASP A 171 2.70 11.07 -26.42
CA ASP A 171 1.36 11.10 -26.99
C ASP A 171 0.43 10.09 -26.32
N LEU A 172 0.92 8.88 -26.02
CA LEU A 172 0.15 7.87 -25.30
C LEU A 172 -0.15 8.31 -23.85
N LEU A 173 0.84 8.83 -23.13
CA LEU A 173 0.64 9.31 -21.76
C LEU A 173 -0.44 10.40 -21.70
N LYS A 174 -0.43 11.37 -22.62
CA LYS A 174 -1.44 12.44 -22.69
C LYS A 174 -2.86 11.92 -22.85
N VAL A 175 -3.05 10.78 -23.50
CA VAL A 175 -4.36 10.13 -23.62
C VAL A 175 -4.73 9.41 -22.32
N VAL A 176 -3.78 8.67 -21.75
CA VAL A 176 -4.01 7.81 -20.58
C VAL A 176 -4.31 8.61 -19.32
N ILE A 177 -3.61 9.73 -19.08
CA ILE A 177 -3.77 10.55 -17.87
C ILE A 177 -5.19 11.12 -17.69
N ASN A 178 -5.98 11.25 -18.77
CA ASN A 178 -7.32 11.84 -18.69
C ASN A 178 -8.28 11.06 -17.79
N ASN A 179 -8.06 9.74 -17.64
CA ASN A 179 -8.96 8.85 -16.90
C ASN A 179 -8.22 8.01 -15.85
N ASN A 180 -6.94 8.27 -15.61
CA ASN A 180 -6.11 7.42 -14.76
C ASN A 180 -5.22 8.25 -13.85
N TYR A 181 -5.05 7.76 -12.62
CA TYR A 181 -4.06 8.26 -11.67
C TYR A 181 -2.92 7.26 -11.52
N PHE A 182 -1.82 7.71 -10.93
CA PHE A 182 -0.61 6.93 -10.74
C PHE A 182 -0.08 7.07 -9.33
N SER A 183 0.60 6.04 -8.83
CA SER A 183 1.50 6.20 -7.68
C SER A 183 2.82 6.80 -8.13
N THR A 184 3.53 7.42 -7.21
CA THR A 184 4.85 8.00 -7.42
C THR A 184 5.83 6.95 -7.96
N ASN A 185 5.75 5.71 -7.48
CA ASN A 185 6.57 4.61 -7.97
C ASN A 185 6.26 4.25 -9.44
N GLN A 186 4.99 4.25 -9.83
CA GLN A 186 4.60 4.01 -11.22
C GLN A 186 5.07 5.14 -12.13
N VAL A 187 4.96 6.39 -11.67
CA VAL A 187 5.52 7.53 -12.40
C VAL A 187 7.03 7.38 -12.56
N LYS A 188 7.75 7.02 -11.51
CA LYS A 188 9.20 6.75 -11.57
C LYS A 188 9.55 5.67 -12.59
N GLU A 189 8.76 4.60 -12.66
CA GLU A 189 8.91 3.57 -13.69
C GLU A 189 8.64 4.10 -15.10
N ILE A 190 7.57 4.89 -15.30
CA ILE A 190 7.26 5.52 -16.59
C ILE A 190 8.40 6.42 -17.05
N VAL A 191 8.91 7.28 -16.15
CA VAL A 191 9.98 8.23 -16.47
C VAL A 191 11.23 7.49 -16.95
N LYS A 192 11.58 6.37 -16.33
CA LYS A 192 12.72 5.52 -16.76
C LYS A 192 12.58 4.94 -18.17
N LEU A 193 11.38 4.90 -18.75
CA LEU A 193 11.18 4.41 -20.12
C LEU A 193 11.56 5.44 -21.19
N PHE A 194 11.74 6.71 -20.82
CA PHE A 194 12.15 7.75 -21.75
C PHE A 194 13.67 7.78 -21.91
N SER A 195 14.10 7.95 -23.16
CA SER A 195 15.50 7.83 -23.57
C SER A 195 16.25 9.16 -23.41
N PHE A 196 15.56 10.28 -23.56
CA PHE A 196 16.13 11.62 -23.47
C PHE A 196 15.73 12.33 -22.17
N ASN A 197 16.70 12.94 -21.47
CA ASN A 197 16.47 13.61 -20.19
C ASN A 197 15.38 14.69 -20.24
N ASN A 198 15.33 15.45 -21.34
CA ASN A 198 14.30 16.48 -21.52
C ASN A 198 12.90 15.85 -21.54
N ASN A 199 12.75 14.69 -22.18
CA ASN A 199 11.48 13.97 -22.24
C ASN A 199 11.14 13.29 -20.92
N GLN A 200 12.15 12.76 -20.20
CA GLN A 200 11.98 12.29 -18.82
C GLN A 200 11.41 13.40 -17.93
N LEU A 201 11.98 14.61 -18.02
CA LEU A 201 11.57 15.75 -17.18
C LEU A 201 10.17 16.23 -17.55
N ASN A 202 9.86 16.27 -18.86
CA ASN A 202 8.54 16.60 -19.35
C ASN A 202 7.49 15.59 -18.88
N ALA A 203 7.79 14.28 -18.93
CA ALA A 203 6.90 13.24 -18.45
C ALA A 203 6.67 13.35 -16.93
N ALA A 204 7.73 13.57 -16.16
CA ALA A 204 7.64 13.77 -14.72
C ALA A 204 6.80 15.01 -14.36
N LYS A 205 6.93 16.12 -15.10
CA LYS A 205 6.09 17.31 -14.86
C LYS A 205 4.62 17.07 -15.26
N LEU A 206 4.40 16.37 -16.38
CA LEU A 206 3.07 16.03 -16.88
C LEU A 206 2.28 15.16 -15.89
N LEU A 207 2.94 14.15 -15.30
CA LEU A 207 2.29 13.16 -14.44
C LEU A 207 2.07 13.63 -13.00
N TYR A 208 2.73 14.69 -12.56
CA TYR A 208 2.64 15.20 -11.20
C TYR A 208 1.18 15.44 -10.73
N PRO A 209 0.32 16.19 -11.44
CA PRO A 209 -1.05 16.42 -11.01
C PRO A 209 -1.93 15.15 -11.01
N TYR A 210 -1.53 14.11 -11.76
CA TYR A 210 -2.22 12.82 -11.84
C TYR A 210 -1.63 11.78 -10.89
N THR A 211 -0.83 12.22 -9.92
CA THR A 211 -0.21 11.35 -8.93
C THR A 211 -0.93 11.45 -7.60
N VAL A 212 -1.19 10.31 -6.97
CA VAL A 212 -2.05 10.20 -5.78
C VAL A 212 -1.31 10.52 -4.49
N ASP A 213 -0.01 10.22 -4.45
CA ASP A 213 0.88 10.25 -3.29
C ASP A 213 2.02 11.26 -3.51
N GLN A 214 1.66 12.48 -3.93
CA GLN A 214 2.57 13.56 -4.34
C GLN A 214 3.56 14.01 -3.26
N GLU A 215 3.27 13.74 -1.98
CA GLU A 215 4.20 13.96 -0.87
C GLU A 215 5.52 13.16 -1.03
N TYR A 216 5.51 12.05 -1.78
CA TYR A 216 6.70 11.24 -2.06
C TYR A 216 7.35 11.56 -3.41
N TYR A 217 6.83 12.54 -4.16
CA TYR A 217 7.21 12.76 -5.56
C TYR A 217 8.68 13.13 -5.77
N TYR A 218 9.36 13.64 -4.74
CA TYR A 218 10.80 13.89 -4.77
C TYR A 218 11.62 12.64 -5.15
N THR A 219 11.10 11.43 -4.87
CA THR A 219 11.74 10.16 -5.22
C THR A 219 11.74 9.86 -6.73
N VAL A 220 10.90 10.54 -7.54
CA VAL A 220 10.97 10.47 -9.01
C VAL A 220 12.31 11.00 -9.52
N GLY A 221 12.97 11.87 -8.73
CA GLY A 221 14.32 12.36 -8.99
C GLY A 221 15.36 11.25 -9.29
N ASP A 222 15.20 10.05 -8.73
CA ASP A 222 16.15 8.96 -8.96
C ASP A 222 15.91 8.20 -10.28
N ALA A 223 14.91 8.60 -11.08
CA ALA A 223 14.75 8.13 -12.45
C ALA A 223 15.68 8.87 -13.44
N PHE A 224 16.21 10.04 -13.06
CA PHE A 224 17.05 10.85 -13.94
C PHE A 224 18.51 10.42 -13.89
N THR A 225 19.15 10.40 -15.05
CA THR A 225 20.59 10.13 -15.16
C THR A 225 21.44 11.36 -14.81
N PHE A 226 20.92 12.58 -15.02
CA PHE A 226 21.66 13.83 -14.86
C PHE A 226 21.13 14.66 -13.69
N SER A 227 22.05 15.21 -12.90
CA SER A 227 21.74 16.05 -11.73
C SER A 227 21.01 17.33 -12.11
N SER A 228 21.23 17.88 -13.31
CA SER A 228 20.51 19.06 -13.80
C SER A 228 19.00 18.81 -13.91
N SER A 229 18.59 17.65 -14.43
CA SER A 229 17.18 17.29 -14.54
C SER A 229 16.53 17.08 -13.17
N LYS A 230 17.28 16.54 -12.20
CA LYS A 230 16.82 16.43 -10.80
C LYS A 230 16.60 17.82 -10.18
N ASN A 231 17.56 18.73 -10.32
CA ASN A 231 17.44 20.10 -9.83
C ASN A 231 16.24 20.84 -10.45
N ASP A 232 15.95 20.61 -11.74
CA ASP A 232 14.83 21.23 -12.41
C ASP A 232 13.47 20.62 -12.01
N LEU A 233 13.44 19.33 -11.62
CA LEU A 233 12.27 18.75 -10.95
C LEU A 233 12.08 19.37 -9.56
N ASP A 234 13.14 19.50 -8.76
CA ASP A 234 13.06 20.07 -7.40
C ASP A 234 12.53 21.51 -7.42
N LYS A 235 13.02 22.34 -8.36
CA LYS A 235 12.48 23.69 -8.59
C LYS A 235 11.00 23.66 -8.94
N PHE A 236 10.58 22.74 -9.81
CA PHE A 236 9.17 22.58 -10.16
C PHE A 236 8.34 22.23 -8.92
N LEU A 237 8.76 21.23 -8.13
CA LEU A 237 8.05 20.84 -6.91
C LEU A 237 7.93 21.98 -5.91
N ALA A 238 8.98 22.78 -5.72
CA ALA A 238 8.95 23.96 -4.86
C ALA A 238 7.86 24.96 -5.27
N THR A 239 7.63 25.16 -6.58
CA THR A 239 6.53 26.02 -7.07
C THR A 239 5.16 25.41 -6.80
N GLN A 240 5.01 24.09 -6.93
CA GLN A 240 3.75 23.40 -6.69
C GLN A 240 3.36 23.39 -5.21
N SER A 241 4.32 23.33 -4.29
CA SER A 241 4.07 23.39 -2.84
C SER A 241 3.57 24.77 -2.39
N GLN A 242 3.97 25.85 -3.05
CA GLN A 242 3.48 27.21 -2.73
C GLN A 242 2.02 27.41 -3.15
N ASN A 243 1.57 26.76 -4.22
CA ASN A 243 0.20 26.87 -4.74
C ASN A 243 -0.83 26.04 -3.94
N ARG A 244 -0.41 25.28 -2.92
CA ARG A 244 -1.29 24.45 -2.06
C ARG A 244 -1.65 25.11 -0.73
N LYS A 245 -1.11 26.29 -0.44
CA LYS A 245 -1.44 27.11 0.73
C LYS A 245 -2.49 28.14 0.35
#